data_AF-A0A2V9SVA3-F1
#
_entry.id   AF-A0A2V9SVA3-F1
#
_cell.length_a   1.000
_cell.length_b   1.000
_cell.length_c   1.000
_cell.angle_alpha   90.00
_cell.angle_beta   90.00
_cell.angle_gamma   90.00
#
_symmetry.space_group_name_H-M   'P 1'
#
loop_
_entity.id
_entity.type
_entity.pdbx_description
1 polymer ?
#
loop_
_entity_poly.entity_id
_entity_poly.type
_entity_poly.pdbx_seq_one_letter_code
_entity_poly.pdbx_strand_id
1 'polypeptide(L)'
;MKQRSPTLEGFRAIFRIPSLGLAEIAWRWSFAVAVRAFLVFGALQFLDTLPVTSSEIALLRTRQPALVARAISHIVHGSAPRAVAAAVVIALCVGIAWICVGSLGRAAGIRAMLDYFRVASNSSQTAVWRLSSMMGLNFFRLAATLAAAVACLGALFLASPSSPEAGTSPGIVALIFFASVALIVSVWSMLNWFLSLASIFAIGEGRDTFGALASAVDLFRSRSGPILAVGTWFGLAHAGAFFLFSVLAMVPIALTKVLPGRAVLSGLLVVVLLYFAVVDFLRVGRFAGYVYVSCGPEPVPMVPAPQLFGSPPSLTPSARVDQDEPILSDLSTNPI
;
A
#
# COMPACT_ATOMS: atom_id res chain seq x y z
N MET A 1 8.19 -19.28 -24.62
CA MET A 1 7.06 -18.32 -24.47
C MET A 1 7.63 -16.96 -24.09
N LYS A 2 7.17 -15.85 -24.68
CA LYS A 2 7.70 -14.50 -24.36
C LYS A 2 7.33 -14.13 -22.92
N GLN A 3 8.32 -13.77 -22.09
CA GLN A 3 8.07 -13.23 -20.75
C GLN A 3 7.24 -11.95 -20.88
N ARG A 4 6.02 -11.97 -20.31
CA ARG A 4 5.14 -10.80 -20.32
C ARG A 4 5.54 -9.84 -19.20
N SER A 5 5.39 -8.54 -19.44
CA SER A 5 5.73 -7.53 -18.45
C SER A 5 4.78 -7.61 -17.25
N PRO A 6 5.29 -7.57 -16.00
CA PRO A 6 4.45 -7.63 -14.81
C PRO A 6 3.38 -6.53 -14.73
N THR A 7 3.71 -5.33 -15.23
CA THR A 7 2.78 -4.20 -15.29
C THR A 7 1.56 -4.52 -16.17
N LEU A 8 1.78 -5.13 -17.34
CA LEU A 8 0.70 -5.48 -18.27
C LEU A 8 -0.22 -6.53 -17.65
N GLU A 9 0.34 -7.52 -16.95
CA GLU A 9 -0.47 -8.53 -16.26
C GLU A 9 -1.25 -7.94 -15.08
N GLY A 10 -0.71 -6.93 -14.38
CA GLY A 10 -1.46 -6.17 -13.37
C GLY A 10 -2.69 -5.44 -13.96
N PHE A 11 -2.54 -4.75 -15.09
CA PHE A 11 -3.67 -4.16 -15.81
C PHE A 11 -4.64 -5.22 -16.33
N ARG A 12 -4.12 -6.31 -16.89
CA ARG A 12 -4.97 -7.38 -17.43
C ARG A 12 -5.81 -8.04 -16.35
N ALA A 13 -5.23 -8.32 -15.18
CA ALA A 13 -5.93 -8.95 -14.07
C ALA A 13 -7.14 -8.11 -13.64
N ILE A 14 -6.97 -6.78 -13.54
CA ILE A 14 -8.05 -5.92 -13.08
C ILE A 14 -9.18 -5.76 -14.10
N PHE A 15 -8.88 -5.76 -15.40
CA PHE A 15 -9.91 -5.74 -16.44
C PHE A 15 -10.61 -7.09 -16.64
N ARG A 16 -9.94 -8.20 -16.29
CA ARG A 16 -10.54 -9.54 -16.36
C ARG A 16 -11.42 -9.87 -15.16
N ILE A 17 -11.08 -9.34 -13.98
CA ILE A 17 -11.82 -9.58 -12.74
C ILE A 17 -12.22 -8.23 -12.14
N PRO A 18 -13.12 -7.48 -12.79
CA PRO A 18 -13.55 -6.17 -12.30
C PRO A 18 -14.26 -6.26 -10.94
N SER A 19 -14.86 -7.42 -10.63
CA SER A 19 -15.49 -7.69 -9.34
C SER A 19 -14.52 -7.55 -8.17
N LEU A 20 -13.23 -7.84 -8.37
CA LEU A 20 -12.21 -7.67 -7.33
C LEU A 20 -11.93 -6.20 -7.05
N GLY A 21 -11.84 -5.38 -8.10
CA GLY A 21 -11.73 -3.93 -7.97
C GLY A 21 -12.96 -3.31 -7.30
N LEU A 22 -14.16 -3.72 -7.72
CA LEU A 22 -15.42 -3.25 -7.12
C LEU A 22 -15.58 -3.68 -5.67
N ALA A 23 -15.22 -4.92 -5.32
CA ALA A 23 -15.24 -5.38 -3.93
C ALA A 23 -14.30 -4.56 -3.05
N GLU A 24 -13.08 -4.28 -3.53
CA GLU A 24 -12.11 -3.44 -2.83
C GLU A 24 -12.64 -2.02 -2.58
N ILE A 25 -13.25 -1.41 -3.61
CA ILE A 25 -13.88 -0.09 -3.52
C ILE A 25 -15.03 -0.14 -2.50
N ALA A 26 -15.93 -1.11 -2.62
CA ALA A 26 -17.12 -1.22 -1.79
C ALA A 26 -16.78 -1.29 -0.29
N TRP A 27 -15.84 -2.14 0.13
CA TRP A 27 -15.52 -2.25 1.55
C TRP A 27 -14.77 -1.02 2.08
N ARG A 28 -13.84 -0.44 1.29
CA ARG A 28 -13.09 0.77 1.71
C ARG A 28 -13.99 1.98 1.82
N TRP A 29 -14.91 2.14 0.89
CA TRP A 29 -15.85 3.26 0.87
C TRP A 29 -16.88 3.12 1.99
N SER A 30 -17.41 1.91 2.22
CA SER A 30 -18.32 1.64 3.34
C SER A 30 -17.65 1.95 4.67
N PHE A 31 -16.40 1.50 4.87
CA PHE A 31 -15.62 1.82 6.06
C PHE A 31 -15.38 3.34 6.19
N ALA A 32 -14.97 4.01 5.11
CA ALA A 32 -14.74 5.45 5.14
C ALA A 32 -16.01 6.26 5.45
N VAL A 33 -17.16 5.85 4.92
CA VAL A 33 -18.46 6.46 5.26
C VAL A 33 -18.79 6.24 6.73
N ALA A 34 -18.63 5.01 7.25
CA ALA A 34 -18.88 4.71 8.65
C ALA A 34 -17.98 5.52 9.59
N VAL A 35 -16.67 5.61 9.31
CA VAL A 35 -15.73 6.43 10.08
C VAL A 35 -16.11 7.90 10.03
N ARG A 36 -16.45 8.44 8.85
CA ARG A 36 -16.90 9.83 8.73
C ARG A 36 -18.18 10.10 9.53
N ALA A 37 -19.17 9.20 9.45
CA ALA A 37 -20.39 9.32 10.23
C ALA A 37 -20.09 9.30 11.74
N PHE A 38 -19.20 8.41 12.19
CA PHE A 38 -18.80 8.31 13.59
C PHE A 38 -18.04 9.57 14.07
N LEU A 39 -17.16 10.13 13.23
CA LEU A 39 -16.45 11.38 13.52
C LEU A 39 -17.41 12.58 13.58
N VAL A 40 -18.36 12.69 12.65
CA VAL A 40 -19.38 13.75 12.66
C VAL A 40 -20.25 13.64 13.90
N PHE A 41 -20.71 12.43 14.23
CA PHE A 41 -21.51 12.20 15.42
C PHE A 41 -20.74 12.53 16.71
N GLY A 42 -19.49 12.09 16.82
CA GLY A 42 -18.62 12.43 17.95
C GLY A 42 -18.35 13.93 18.06
N ALA A 43 -18.18 14.62 16.93
CA ALA A 43 -18.02 16.07 16.90
C ALA A 43 -19.29 16.79 17.36
N LEU A 44 -20.48 16.37 16.90
CA LEU A 44 -21.76 16.93 17.34
C LEU A 44 -21.97 16.73 18.85
N GLN A 45 -21.74 15.51 19.36
CA GLN A 45 -21.83 15.25 20.79
C GLN A 45 -20.85 16.11 21.59
N PHE A 46 -19.61 16.27 21.11
CA PHE A 46 -18.65 17.15 21.76
C PHE A 46 -19.13 18.60 21.78
N LEU A 47 -19.63 19.12 20.65
CA LEU A 47 -20.17 20.47 20.56
C LEU A 47 -21.35 20.69 21.52
N ASP A 48 -22.22 19.69 21.68
CA ASP A 48 -23.34 19.74 22.64
C ASP A 48 -22.88 19.80 24.10
N THR A 49 -21.65 19.35 24.41
CA THR A 49 -21.09 19.45 25.76
C THR A 49 -20.42 20.79 26.08
N LEU A 50 -20.28 21.69 25.09
CA LEU A 50 -19.61 22.97 25.29
C LEU A 50 -20.52 23.93 26.06
N PRO A 51 -20.09 24.43 27.24
CA PRO A 51 -20.83 25.45 27.96
C PRO A 51 -20.68 26.79 27.21
N VAL A 52 -21.66 27.13 26.37
CA VAL A 52 -21.67 28.42 25.65
C VAL A 52 -22.43 29.45 26.48
N THR A 53 -21.72 30.46 26.98
CA THR A 53 -22.31 31.57 27.73
C THR A 53 -22.87 32.64 26.80
N SER A 54 -23.90 33.37 27.24
CA SER A 54 -24.49 34.47 26.47
C SER A 54 -23.47 35.57 26.11
N SER A 55 -22.47 35.80 26.95
CA SER A 55 -21.35 36.71 26.69
C SER A 55 -20.49 36.27 25.50
N GLU A 56 -20.23 34.97 25.36
CA GLU A 56 -19.47 34.44 24.24
C GLU A 56 -20.27 34.53 22.93
N ILE A 57 -21.59 34.31 22.99
CA ILE A 57 -22.48 34.52 21.83
C ILE A 57 -22.45 35.99 21.37
N ALA A 58 -22.44 36.94 22.32
CA ALA A 58 -22.32 38.35 22.01
C ALA A 58 -20.98 38.67 21.33
N LEU A 59 -19.87 38.11 21.84
CA LEU A 59 -18.53 38.26 21.23
C LEU A 59 -18.47 37.65 19.83
N LEU A 60 -19.06 36.47 19.60
CA LEU A 60 -19.13 35.83 18.28
C LEU A 60 -19.93 36.68 17.28
N ARG A 61 -20.99 37.36 17.74
CA ARG A 61 -21.81 38.24 16.89
C ARG A 61 -21.09 39.51 16.45
N THR A 62 -20.04 39.95 17.16
CA THR A 62 -19.28 41.18 16.81
C THR A 62 -18.56 41.09 15.45
N ARG A 63 -18.32 39.88 14.93
CA ARG A 63 -17.52 39.63 13.71
C ARG A 63 -16.09 40.19 13.75
N GLN A 64 -15.59 40.59 14.92
CA GLN A 64 -14.21 41.02 15.08
C GLN A 64 -13.32 39.77 15.28
N PRO A 65 -12.38 39.47 14.37
CA PRO A 65 -11.66 38.19 14.37
C PRO A 65 -10.85 37.95 15.65
N ALA A 66 -10.29 39.00 16.25
CA ALA A 66 -9.56 38.90 17.52
C ALA A 66 -10.49 38.52 18.70
N LEU A 67 -11.69 39.10 18.77
CA LEU A 67 -12.67 38.78 19.82
C LEU A 67 -13.27 37.40 19.62
N VAL A 68 -13.54 37.01 18.37
CA VAL A 68 -13.99 35.66 18.01
C VAL A 68 -12.96 34.62 18.40
N ALA A 69 -11.68 34.83 18.07
CA ALA A 69 -10.60 33.92 18.44
C ALA A 69 -10.45 33.78 19.96
N ARG A 70 -10.56 34.89 20.70
CA ARG A 70 -10.50 34.88 22.17
C ARG A 70 -11.69 34.14 22.79
N ALA A 71 -12.90 34.36 22.28
CA ALA A 71 -14.10 33.64 22.71
C ALA A 71 -13.98 32.13 22.44
N ILE A 72 -13.54 31.73 21.23
CA ILE A 72 -13.31 30.32 20.89
C ILE A 72 -12.27 29.70 21.80
N SER A 73 -11.14 30.38 22.04
CA SER A 73 -10.10 29.88 22.94
C SER A 73 -10.63 29.63 24.35
N HIS A 74 -11.46 30.55 24.88
CA HIS A 74 -12.09 30.42 26.19
C HIS A 74 -13.05 29.23 26.27
N ILE A 75 -13.96 29.09 25.28
CA ILE A 75 -14.90 27.95 25.19
C ILE A 75 -14.14 26.61 25.13
N VAL A 76 -13.03 26.57 24.40
CA VAL A 76 -12.22 25.36 24.21
C VAL A 76 -11.34 25.05 25.42
N HIS A 77 -10.85 26.05 26.16
CA HIS A 77 -9.91 25.83 27.27
C HIS A 77 -10.50 24.94 28.39
N GLY A 78 -11.80 25.09 28.67
CA GLY A 78 -12.49 24.27 29.66
C GLY A 78 -12.86 22.85 29.19
N SER A 79 -12.89 22.61 27.88
CA SER A 79 -13.41 21.37 27.27
C SER A 79 -12.34 20.53 26.57
N ALA A 80 -11.14 21.07 26.37
CA ALA A 80 -10.00 20.40 25.75
C ALA A 80 -9.72 18.98 26.29
N PRO A 81 -9.66 18.70 27.61
CA PRO A 81 -9.38 17.34 28.08
C PRO A 81 -10.49 16.34 27.70
N ARG A 82 -11.76 16.78 27.65
CA ARG A 82 -12.87 15.94 27.17
C ARG A 82 -12.77 15.67 25.68
N ALA A 83 -12.39 16.69 24.89
CA ALA A 83 -12.16 16.56 23.45
C ALA A 83 -11.06 15.54 23.17
N VAL A 84 -9.94 15.63 23.89
CA VAL A 84 -8.81 14.70 23.76
C VAL A 84 -9.22 13.29 24.17
N ALA A 85 -9.93 13.11 25.28
CA ALA A 85 -10.43 11.81 25.70
C ALA A 85 -11.37 11.19 24.64
N ALA A 86 -12.32 11.96 24.11
CA ALA A 86 -13.21 11.50 23.04
C ALA A 86 -12.44 11.15 21.77
N ALA A 87 -11.48 11.98 21.35
CA ALA A 87 -10.65 11.72 20.19
C ALA A 87 -9.82 10.45 20.34
N VAL A 88 -9.25 10.20 21.53
CA VAL A 88 -8.50 8.95 21.84
C VAL A 88 -9.42 7.74 21.74
N VAL A 89 -10.60 7.78 22.35
CA VAL A 89 -11.57 6.68 22.29
C VAL A 89 -11.99 6.41 20.85
N ILE A 90 -12.35 7.46 20.09
CA ILE A 90 -12.72 7.33 18.68
C ILE A 90 -11.56 6.74 17.86
N ALA A 91 -10.34 7.24 18.04
CA ALA A 91 -9.16 6.75 17.34
C ALA A 91 -8.89 5.27 17.64
N LEU A 92 -9.04 4.84 18.89
CA LEU A 92 -8.89 3.43 19.28
C LEU A 92 -9.98 2.56 18.64
N CYS A 93 -11.24 2.96 18.72
CA CYS A 93 -12.36 2.22 18.12
C CYS A 93 -12.20 2.09 16.60
N VAL A 94 -11.89 3.19 15.91
CA VAL A 94 -11.64 3.22 14.47
C VAL A 94 -10.41 2.40 14.11
N GLY A 95 -9.35 2.45 14.92
CA GLY A 95 -8.14 1.66 14.75
C GLY A 95 -8.39 0.16 14.82
N ILE A 96 -9.13 -0.31 15.83
CA ILE A 96 -9.53 -1.71 15.98
C ILE A 96 -10.41 -2.14 14.81
N ALA A 97 -11.42 -1.33 14.46
CA ALA A 97 -12.30 -1.61 13.33
C ALA A 97 -11.51 -1.70 12.01
N TRP A 98 -10.54 -0.81 11.79
CA TRP A 98 -9.65 -0.83 10.63
C TRP A 98 -8.79 -2.10 10.59
N ILE A 99 -8.24 -2.54 11.72
CA ILE A 99 -7.46 -3.78 11.78
C ILE A 99 -8.35 -4.96 11.38
N CYS A 100 -9.55 -5.08 11.94
CA CYS A 100 -10.46 -6.19 11.64
C CYS A 100 -10.93 -6.18 10.18
N VAL A 101 -11.56 -5.08 9.75
CA VAL A 101 -12.12 -4.93 8.40
C VAL A 101 -11.02 -4.95 7.34
N GLY A 102 -9.91 -4.25 7.59
CA GLY A 102 -8.77 -4.21 6.68
C GLY A 102 -8.08 -5.56 6.55
N SER A 103 -8.03 -6.38 7.61
CA SER A 103 -7.49 -7.75 7.54
C SER A 103 -8.38 -8.66 6.71
N LEU A 104 -9.69 -8.61 6.92
CA LEU A 104 -10.65 -9.43 6.19
C LEU A 104 -10.71 -9.06 4.70
N GLY A 105 -10.88 -7.77 4.41
CA GLY A 105 -10.96 -7.26 3.03
C GLY A 105 -9.68 -7.54 2.24
N ARG A 106 -8.50 -7.32 2.86
CA ARG A 106 -7.21 -7.63 2.22
C ARG A 106 -7.00 -9.12 2.03
N ALA A 107 -7.30 -9.95 3.02
CA ALA A 107 -7.14 -11.40 2.92
C ALA A 107 -7.99 -11.96 1.77
N ALA A 108 -9.25 -11.54 1.67
CA ALA A 108 -10.16 -11.96 0.61
C ALA A 108 -9.65 -11.52 -0.78
N GLY A 109 -9.23 -10.25 -0.92
CA GLY A 109 -8.70 -9.74 -2.19
C GLY A 109 -7.41 -10.43 -2.63
N ILE A 110 -6.45 -10.62 -1.71
CA ILE A 110 -5.18 -11.30 -1.98
C ILE A 110 -5.42 -12.75 -2.39
N ARG A 111 -6.30 -13.45 -1.65
CA ARG A 111 -6.66 -14.84 -1.96
C ARG A 111 -7.23 -14.96 -3.37
N ALA A 112 -8.21 -14.12 -3.72
CA ALA A 112 -8.81 -14.14 -5.05
C ALA A 112 -7.78 -13.87 -6.16
N MET A 113 -6.81 -12.98 -5.94
CA MET A 113 -5.73 -12.75 -6.90
C MET A 113 -4.76 -13.94 -7.00
N LEU A 114 -4.36 -14.51 -5.86
CA LEU A 114 -3.48 -15.67 -5.84
C LEU A 114 -4.12 -16.87 -6.55
N ASP A 115 -5.40 -17.14 -6.26
CA ASP A 115 -6.14 -18.21 -6.92
C ASP A 115 -6.18 -17.99 -8.45
N TYR A 116 -6.43 -16.76 -8.90
CA TYR A 116 -6.38 -16.42 -10.33
C TYR A 116 -5.01 -16.70 -10.97
N PHE A 117 -3.91 -16.24 -10.36
CA PHE A 117 -2.57 -16.43 -10.93
C PHE A 117 -2.05 -17.86 -10.78
N ARG A 118 -2.43 -18.59 -9.74
CA ARG A 118 -2.04 -19.98 -9.53
C ARG A 118 -2.72 -20.93 -10.50
N VAL A 119 -4.02 -20.74 -10.74
CA VAL A 119 -4.74 -21.47 -11.79
C VAL A 119 -4.11 -21.20 -13.16
N ALA A 120 -3.73 -19.95 -13.44
CA ALA A 120 -3.02 -19.62 -14.69
C ALA A 120 -1.60 -20.23 -14.77
N SER A 121 -0.99 -20.57 -13.63
CA SER A 121 0.36 -21.14 -13.52
C SER A 121 0.38 -22.65 -13.27
N ASN A 122 -0.78 -23.33 -13.27
CA ASN A 122 -0.92 -24.76 -12.93
C ASN A 122 -0.29 -25.17 -11.58
N SER A 123 -0.22 -24.25 -10.60
CA SER A 123 0.33 -24.60 -9.27
C SER A 123 -0.76 -25.11 -8.33
N SER A 124 -0.48 -26.21 -7.63
CA SER A 124 -1.42 -26.90 -6.74
C SER A 124 -1.45 -26.35 -5.30
N GLN A 125 -0.73 -25.27 -5.02
CA GLN A 125 -0.69 -24.69 -3.67
C GLN A 125 -1.99 -23.95 -3.33
N THR A 126 -2.72 -24.48 -2.35
CA THR A 126 -3.92 -23.82 -1.80
C THR A 126 -3.51 -22.70 -0.84
N ALA A 127 -4.09 -21.51 -0.98
CA ALA A 127 -3.87 -20.41 -0.03
C ALA A 127 -4.44 -20.76 1.35
N VAL A 128 -3.67 -20.53 2.41
CA VAL A 128 -4.07 -20.81 3.80
C VAL A 128 -4.62 -19.54 4.44
N TRP A 129 -5.78 -19.63 5.09
CA TRP A 129 -6.34 -18.52 5.86
C TRP A 129 -5.58 -18.33 7.17
N ARG A 130 -4.61 -17.41 7.16
CA ARG A 130 -3.95 -16.93 8.38
C ARG A 130 -4.30 -15.47 8.67
N LEU A 131 -5.51 -15.27 9.18
CA LEU A 131 -6.03 -13.96 9.59
C LEU A 131 -5.21 -13.31 10.71
N SER A 132 -4.60 -14.10 11.61
CA SER A 132 -3.76 -13.55 12.69
C SER A 132 -2.54 -12.79 12.16
N SER A 133 -1.88 -13.30 11.12
CA SER A 133 -0.75 -12.63 10.46
C SER A 133 -1.20 -11.33 9.77
N MET A 134 -2.38 -11.34 9.14
CA MET A 134 -2.99 -10.12 8.56
C MET A 134 -3.29 -9.07 9.62
N MET A 135 -3.85 -9.48 10.77
CA MET A 135 -4.14 -8.60 11.89
C MET A 135 -2.85 -7.99 12.43
N GLY A 136 -1.78 -8.78 12.57
CA GLY A 136 -0.46 -8.28 12.94
C GLY A 136 0.08 -7.22 11.95
N LEU A 137 0.00 -7.48 10.64
CA LEU A 137 0.43 -6.52 9.62
C LEU A 137 -0.40 -5.22 9.65
N ASN A 138 -1.73 -5.32 9.81
CA ASN A 138 -2.57 -4.13 9.89
C ASN A 138 -2.38 -3.36 11.21
N PHE A 139 -2.07 -4.06 12.32
CA PHE A 139 -1.65 -3.44 13.57
C PHE A 139 -0.35 -2.65 13.37
N PHE A 140 0.66 -3.21 12.70
CA PHE A 140 1.89 -2.48 12.39
C PHE A 140 1.63 -1.26 11.49
N ARG A 141 0.70 -1.35 10.53
CA ARG A 141 0.31 -0.18 9.73
C ARG A 141 -0.34 0.89 10.58
N LEU A 142 -1.24 0.51 11.49
CA LEU A 142 -1.87 1.45 12.42
C LEU A 142 -0.81 2.11 13.33
N ALA A 143 0.10 1.31 13.89
CA ALA A 143 1.20 1.81 14.71
C ALA A 143 2.11 2.77 13.92
N ALA A 144 2.46 2.45 12.68
CA ALA A 144 3.24 3.32 11.80
C ALA A 144 2.49 4.62 11.48
N THR A 145 1.17 4.58 11.24
CA THR A 145 0.36 5.80 11.02
C THR A 145 0.30 6.67 12.27
N LEU A 146 0.18 6.07 13.46
CA LEU A 146 0.15 6.80 14.72
C LEU A 146 1.52 7.42 15.01
N ALA A 147 2.61 6.66 14.81
CA ALA A 147 3.97 7.16 14.96
C ALA A 147 4.26 8.33 14.00
N ALA A 148 3.81 8.23 12.74
CA ALA A 148 3.95 9.33 11.78
C ALA A 148 3.14 10.57 12.21
N ALA A 149 1.92 10.39 12.72
CA ALA A 149 1.12 11.50 13.23
C ALA A 149 1.79 12.20 14.42
N VAL A 150 2.30 11.44 15.39
CA VAL A 150 3.06 11.97 16.54
C VAL A 150 4.34 12.66 16.08
N ALA A 151 5.06 12.08 15.11
CA ALA A 151 6.27 12.70 14.57
C ALA A 151 5.97 14.02 13.83
N CYS A 152 4.85 14.12 13.11
CA CYS A 152 4.43 15.38 12.49
C CYS A 152 4.10 16.46 13.54
N LEU A 153 3.50 16.08 14.68
CA LEU A 153 3.34 16.99 15.81
C LEU A 153 4.70 17.40 16.40
N GLY A 154 5.63 16.45 16.54
CA GLY A 154 7.03 16.73 16.93
C GLY A 154 7.73 17.71 15.98
N ALA A 155 7.48 17.60 14.67
CA ALA A 155 8.03 18.52 13.68
C ALA A 155 7.51 19.96 13.86
N LEU A 156 6.27 20.15 14.31
CA LEU A 156 5.76 21.48 14.68
C LEU A 156 6.55 22.07 15.85
N PHE A 157 6.86 21.27 16.88
CA PHE A 157 7.65 21.73 18.02
C PHE A 157 9.10 22.04 17.63
N LEU A 158 9.72 21.21 16.78
CA LEU A 158 11.08 21.45 16.27
C LEU A 158 11.18 22.72 15.43
N ALA A 159 10.13 23.04 14.66
CA ALA A 159 10.09 24.24 13.84
C ALA A 159 9.74 25.49 14.64
N SER A 160 9.15 25.36 15.83
CA SER A 160 8.68 26.51 16.61
C SER A 160 9.87 27.25 17.23
N PRO A 161 10.17 28.50 16.82
CA PRO A 161 11.26 29.26 17.42
C PRO A 161 10.89 29.62 18.86
N SER A 162 11.68 29.18 19.83
CA SER A 162 11.44 29.41 21.25
C SER A 162 11.99 30.75 21.77
N SER A 163 12.54 31.62 20.91
CA SER A 163 13.10 32.91 21.34
C SER A 163 12.62 34.08 20.45
N PRO A 164 11.92 35.08 21.01
CA PRO A 164 11.55 36.33 20.34
C PRO A 164 12.74 37.25 20.02
N GLU A 165 13.93 36.99 20.58
CA GLU A 165 15.05 37.94 20.54
C GLU A 165 16.01 37.73 19.37
N ALA A 166 15.99 36.56 18.73
CA ALA A 166 16.82 36.28 17.57
C ALA A 166 15.94 36.30 16.32
N GLY A 167 16.17 37.26 15.42
CA GLY A 167 15.46 37.48 14.15
C GLY A 167 15.47 36.25 13.22
N THR A 168 14.74 35.21 13.62
CA THR A 168 14.66 33.93 12.95
C THR A 168 13.86 34.15 11.68
N SER A 169 14.49 33.94 10.53
CA SER A 169 13.79 34.12 9.27
C SER A 169 12.66 33.08 9.17
N PRO A 170 11.41 33.51 8.88
CA PRO A 170 10.28 32.59 8.78
C PRO A 170 10.50 31.51 7.70
N GLY A 171 11.36 31.80 6.71
CA GLY A 171 11.78 30.84 5.69
C GLY A 171 12.54 29.64 6.24
N ILE A 172 13.45 29.82 7.21
CA ILE A 172 14.21 28.69 7.80
C ILE A 172 13.28 27.80 8.62
N VAL A 173 12.39 28.40 9.43
CA VAL A 173 11.37 27.68 10.21
C VAL A 173 10.48 26.83 9.29
N ALA A 174 9.96 27.44 8.23
CA ALA A 174 9.15 26.72 7.25
C ALA A 174 9.94 25.59 6.56
N LEU A 175 11.19 25.85 6.17
CA LEU A 175 12.05 24.85 5.53
C LEU A 175 12.32 23.64 6.44
N ILE A 176 12.65 23.86 7.72
CA ILE A 176 12.84 22.79 8.70
C ILE A 176 11.56 21.98 8.89
N PHE A 177 10.41 22.66 9.01
CA PHE A 177 9.12 22.00 9.15
C PHE A 177 8.81 21.11 7.94
N PHE A 178 8.84 21.67 6.73
CA PHE A 178 8.49 20.93 5.52
C PHE A 178 9.48 19.80 5.21
N ALA A 179 10.78 20.02 5.44
CA ALA A 179 11.78 18.96 5.29
C ALA A 179 11.53 17.81 6.26
N SER A 180 11.22 18.11 7.52
CA SER A 180 10.92 17.11 8.54
C SER A 180 9.65 16.32 8.21
N VAL A 181 8.57 17.00 7.85
CA VAL A 181 7.31 16.36 7.43
C VAL A 181 7.52 15.50 6.17
N ALA A 182 8.28 15.99 5.19
CA ALA A 182 8.60 15.22 3.98
C ALA A 182 9.35 13.92 4.31
N LEU A 183 10.33 13.97 5.21
CA LEU A 183 11.06 12.79 5.68
C LEU A 183 10.12 11.80 6.38
N ILE A 184 9.31 12.28 7.33
CA ILE A 184 8.35 11.45 8.08
C ILE A 184 7.38 10.76 7.13
N VAL A 185 6.77 11.51 6.20
CA VAL A 185 5.83 10.98 5.21
C VAL A 185 6.51 9.97 4.28
N SER A 186 7.77 10.20 3.91
CA SER A 186 8.54 9.27 3.06
C SER A 186 8.79 7.94 3.76
N VAL A 187 9.28 7.97 5.01
CA VAL A 187 9.49 6.75 5.82
C VAL A 187 8.19 6.02 6.07
N TRP A 188 7.14 6.74 6.46
CA TRP A 188 5.80 6.18 6.68
C TRP A 188 5.25 5.50 5.41
N SER A 189 5.38 6.15 4.26
CA SER A 189 4.94 5.63 2.96
C SER A 189 5.71 4.35 2.59
N MET A 190 7.03 4.35 2.78
CA MET A 190 7.89 3.18 2.53
C MET A 190 7.52 2.00 3.43
N LEU A 191 7.34 2.22 4.74
CA LEU A 191 6.92 1.18 5.68
C LEU A 191 5.54 0.61 5.32
N ASN A 192 4.57 1.47 5.04
CA ASN A 192 3.23 1.03 4.63
C ASN A 192 3.25 0.23 3.32
N TRP A 193 4.16 0.58 2.41
CA TRP A 193 4.35 -0.16 1.18
C TRP A 193 4.91 -1.57 1.42
N PHE A 194 5.95 -1.73 2.25
CA PHE A 194 6.47 -3.05 2.64
C PHE A 194 5.44 -3.88 3.40
N LEU A 195 4.70 -3.27 4.35
CA LEU A 195 3.61 -3.94 5.04
C LEU A 195 2.48 -4.34 4.08
N SER A 196 2.29 -3.60 2.98
CA SER A 196 1.41 -4.00 1.87
C SER A 196 1.95 -5.22 1.14
N LEU A 197 3.23 -5.24 0.80
CA LEU A 197 3.84 -6.36 0.09
C LEU A 197 3.86 -7.64 0.94
N ALA A 198 4.16 -7.53 2.24
CA ALA A 198 4.17 -8.64 3.20
C ALA A 198 2.84 -9.40 3.26
N SER A 199 1.71 -8.72 3.02
CA SER A 199 0.41 -9.38 3.04
C SER A 199 0.27 -10.48 1.97
N ILE A 200 1.01 -10.39 0.86
CA ILE A 200 1.02 -11.44 -0.17
C ILE A 200 1.56 -12.75 0.42
N PHE A 201 2.66 -12.69 1.17
CA PHE A 201 3.31 -13.86 1.77
C PHE A 201 2.54 -14.44 2.96
N ALA A 202 1.92 -13.57 3.75
CA ALA A 202 1.10 -14.01 4.88
C ALA A 202 -0.12 -14.85 4.45
N ILE A 203 -0.78 -14.51 3.33
CA ILE A 203 -1.88 -15.34 2.77
C ILE A 203 -1.37 -16.44 1.85
N GLY A 204 -0.42 -16.12 0.98
CA GLY A 204 0.03 -17.03 -0.07
C GLY A 204 0.82 -18.22 0.46
N GLU A 205 1.73 -17.98 1.39
CA GLU A 205 2.63 -19.00 1.96
C GLU A 205 2.29 -19.33 3.41
N GLY A 206 1.30 -18.65 4.00
CA GLY A 206 0.92 -18.85 5.40
C GLY A 206 2.00 -18.43 6.39
N ARG A 207 2.91 -17.51 6.03
CA ARG A 207 3.95 -17.03 6.95
C ARG A 207 3.35 -16.20 8.08
N ASP A 208 4.00 -16.26 9.24
CA ASP A 208 3.73 -15.36 10.36
C ASP A 208 4.06 -13.90 9.99
N THR A 209 3.69 -12.94 10.84
CA THR A 209 3.80 -11.51 10.54
C THR A 209 5.22 -11.09 10.18
N PHE A 210 6.22 -11.56 10.94
CA PHE A 210 7.62 -11.22 10.73
C PHE A 210 8.23 -12.01 9.58
N GLY A 211 7.92 -13.31 9.46
CA GLY A 211 8.33 -14.11 8.30
C GLY A 211 7.79 -13.56 6.98
N ALA A 212 6.55 -13.07 6.95
CA ALA A 212 5.96 -12.43 5.80
C ALA A 212 6.65 -11.10 5.43
N LEU A 213 7.05 -10.32 6.45
CA LEU A 213 7.81 -9.08 6.25
C LEU A 213 9.23 -9.36 5.72
N ALA A 214 9.93 -10.34 6.29
CA ALA A 214 11.24 -10.78 5.80
C ALA A 214 11.17 -11.22 4.34
N SER A 215 10.14 -12.00 3.99
CA SER A 215 9.92 -12.46 2.61
C SER A 215 9.65 -11.31 1.63
N ALA A 216 8.94 -10.27 2.08
CA ALA A 216 8.73 -9.08 1.27
C ALA A 216 10.04 -8.31 1.01
N VAL A 217 10.93 -8.25 2.00
CA VAL A 217 12.26 -7.65 1.85
C VAL A 217 13.14 -8.51 0.91
N ASP A 218 13.11 -9.83 1.06
CA ASP A 218 13.85 -10.74 0.20
C ASP A 218 13.36 -10.71 -1.26
N LEU A 219 12.04 -10.61 -1.46
CA LEU A 219 11.46 -10.40 -2.78
C LEU A 219 11.92 -9.06 -3.37
N PHE A 220 11.92 -7.98 -2.59
CA PHE A 220 12.41 -6.70 -3.06
C PHE A 220 13.90 -6.72 -3.42
N ARG A 221 14.73 -7.38 -2.61
CA ARG A 221 16.17 -7.53 -2.89
C ARG A 221 16.44 -8.35 -4.14
N SER A 222 15.72 -9.46 -4.32
CA SER A 222 15.89 -10.37 -5.45
C SER A 222 15.25 -9.87 -6.75
N ARG A 223 14.18 -9.05 -6.67
CA ARG A 223 13.37 -8.61 -7.82
C ARG A 223 13.01 -7.11 -7.75
N SER A 224 13.96 -6.27 -7.36
CA SER A 224 13.75 -4.82 -7.24
C SER A 224 13.29 -4.19 -8.56
N GLY A 225 13.92 -4.54 -9.69
CA GLY A 225 13.59 -4.00 -11.01
C GLY A 225 12.11 -4.17 -11.39
N PRO A 226 11.58 -5.40 -11.44
CA PRO A 226 10.15 -5.63 -11.69
C PRO A 226 9.21 -4.93 -10.71
N ILE A 227 9.53 -4.93 -9.42
CA ILE A 227 8.71 -4.29 -8.38
C ILE A 227 8.67 -2.77 -8.56
N LEU A 228 9.83 -2.15 -8.78
CA LEU A 228 9.95 -0.72 -9.04
C LEU A 228 9.26 -0.35 -10.36
N ALA A 229 9.41 -1.16 -11.41
CA ALA A 229 8.71 -0.92 -12.68
C ALA A 229 7.19 -0.91 -12.51
N VAL A 230 6.60 -1.88 -11.80
CA VAL A 230 5.17 -1.89 -11.47
C VAL A 230 4.80 -0.65 -10.67
N GLY A 231 5.60 -0.30 -9.64
CA GLY A 231 5.38 0.90 -8.83
C GLY A 231 5.37 2.20 -9.65
N THR A 232 6.38 2.41 -10.50
CA THR A 232 6.56 3.60 -11.33
C THR A 232 5.43 3.74 -12.34
N TRP A 233 5.06 2.67 -13.06
CA TRP A 233 4.00 2.75 -14.08
C TRP A 233 2.62 3.04 -13.48
N PHE A 234 2.26 2.37 -12.37
CA PHE A 234 1.01 2.68 -11.68
C PHE A 234 1.03 4.06 -11.01
N GLY A 235 2.20 4.51 -10.54
CA GLY A 235 2.40 5.87 -10.04
C GLY A 235 2.20 6.92 -11.13
N LEU A 236 2.75 6.68 -12.32
CA LEU A 236 2.56 7.56 -13.49
C LEU A 236 1.10 7.59 -13.94
N ALA A 237 0.43 6.44 -13.97
CA ALA A 237 -1.00 6.36 -14.27
C ALA A 237 -1.84 7.13 -13.24
N HIS A 238 -1.49 7.05 -11.95
CA HIS A 238 -2.12 7.84 -10.88
C HIS A 238 -1.91 9.34 -11.11
N ALA A 239 -0.68 9.78 -11.42
CA ALA A 239 -0.37 11.17 -11.70
C ALA A 239 -1.17 11.70 -12.91
N GLY A 240 -1.29 10.90 -13.97
CA GLY A 240 -2.12 11.22 -15.13
C GLY A 240 -3.60 11.35 -14.78
N ALA A 241 -4.13 10.42 -13.97
CA ALA A 241 -5.50 10.53 -13.46
C ALA A 241 -5.68 11.81 -12.62
N PHE A 242 -4.76 12.10 -11.69
CA PHE A 242 -4.82 13.31 -10.88
C PHE A 242 -4.88 14.58 -11.74
N PHE A 243 -4.03 14.68 -12.76
CA PHE A 243 -4.04 15.80 -13.70
C PHE A 243 -5.38 15.90 -14.45
N LEU A 244 -5.86 14.79 -15.04
CA LEU A 244 -7.12 14.75 -15.76
C LEU A 244 -8.31 15.18 -14.89
N PHE A 245 -8.43 14.62 -13.70
CA PHE A 245 -9.53 14.92 -12.78
C PHE A 245 -9.44 16.34 -12.22
N SER A 246 -8.24 16.90 -12.07
CA SER A 246 -8.05 18.31 -11.71
C SER A 246 -8.57 19.25 -12.80
N VAL A 247 -8.32 18.93 -14.08
CA VAL A 247 -8.89 19.68 -15.21
C VAL A 247 -10.41 19.52 -15.25
N LEU A 248 -10.94 18.31 -15.08
CA LEU A 248 -12.38 18.06 -15.04
C LEU A 248 -13.07 18.82 -13.90
N ALA A 249 -12.42 18.96 -12.74
CA ALA A 249 -12.94 19.72 -11.60
C ALA A 249 -13.11 21.23 -11.92
N MET A 250 -12.37 21.77 -12.90
CA MET A 250 -12.53 23.16 -13.32
C MET A 250 -13.86 23.40 -14.05
N VAL A 251 -14.47 22.38 -14.64
CA VAL A 251 -15.76 22.50 -15.36
C VAL A 251 -16.91 22.93 -14.44
N PRO A 252 -17.24 22.22 -13.34
CA PRO A 252 -18.29 22.67 -12.42
C PRO A 252 -17.96 24.03 -11.79
N ILE A 253 -16.68 24.31 -11.52
CA ILE A 253 -16.23 25.60 -10.97
C ILE A 253 -16.48 26.74 -11.97
N ALA A 254 -16.17 26.55 -13.25
CA ALA A 254 -16.43 27.55 -14.28
C ALA A 254 -17.94 27.85 -14.45
N LEU A 255 -18.80 26.89 -14.13
CA LEU A 255 -20.26 27.04 -14.16
C LEU A 255 -20.86 27.73 -12.93
N THR A 256 -20.05 28.18 -11.96
CA THR A 256 -20.52 28.90 -10.76
C THR A 256 -21.33 30.16 -11.05
N LYS A 257 -21.14 30.80 -12.21
CA LYS A 257 -21.92 31.97 -12.63
C LYS A 257 -23.29 31.61 -13.23
N VAL A 258 -23.50 30.36 -13.64
CA VAL A 258 -24.68 29.92 -14.40
C VAL A 258 -25.56 28.96 -13.59
N LEU A 259 -24.93 28.08 -12.80
CA LEU A 259 -25.62 27.04 -12.04
C LEU A 259 -25.78 27.42 -10.56
N PRO A 260 -26.84 26.93 -9.88
CA PRO A 260 -26.96 27.08 -8.44
C PRO A 260 -25.79 26.38 -7.73
N GLY A 261 -25.31 26.96 -6.63
CA GLY A 261 -24.14 26.45 -5.91
C GLY A 261 -24.24 24.98 -5.49
N ARG A 262 -25.46 24.48 -5.21
CA ARG A 262 -25.68 23.06 -4.90
C ARG A 262 -25.35 22.15 -6.09
N ALA A 263 -25.73 22.54 -7.31
CA ALA A 263 -25.43 21.77 -8.51
C ALA A 263 -23.92 21.76 -8.81
N VAL A 264 -23.23 22.90 -8.62
CA VAL A 264 -21.77 22.98 -8.73
C VAL A 264 -21.09 22.05 -7.72
N LEU A 265 -21.51 22.10 -6.45
CA LEU A 265 -20.96 21.24 -5.41
C LEU A 265 -21.19 19.76 -5.69
N SER A 266 -22.39 19.40 -6.16
CA SER A 266 -22.71 18.03 -6.59
C SER A 266 -21.83 17.58 -7.77
N GLY A 267 -21.63 18.44 -8.77
CA GLY A 267 -20.74 18.16 -9.89
C GLY A 267 -19.30 17.93 -9.44
N LEU A 268 -18.77 18.79 -8.57
CA LEU A 268 -17.43 18.63 -7.99
C LEU A 268 -17.32 17.33 -7.17
N LEU A 269 -18.33 17.02 -6.36
CA LEU A 269 -18.37 15.78 -5.59
C LEU A 269 -18.32 14.55 -6.49
N VAL A 270 -19.09 14.54 -7.59
CA VAL A 270 -19.06 13.43 -8.57
C VAL A 270 -17.67 13.27 -9.19
N VAL A 271 -17.01 14.36 -9.58
CA VAL A 271 -15.64 14.33 -10.12
C VAL A 271 -14.66 13.74 -9.10
N VAL A 272 -14.74 14.16 -7.84
CA VAL A 272 -13.88 13.65 -6.75
C VAL A 272 -14.13 12.16 -6.47
N LEU A 273 -15.40 11.73 -6.43
CA LEU A 273 -15.74 10.32 -6.23
C LEU A 273 -15.23 9.45 -7.39
N LEU A 274 -15.36 9.93 -8.63
CA LEU A 274 -14.86 9.21 -9.80
C LEU A 274 -13.33 9.12 -9.79
N TYR A 275 -12.63 10.19 -9.40
CA TYR A 275 -11.18 10.16 -9.20
C TYR A 275 -10.78 9.08 -8.17
N PHE A 276 -11.43 9.05 -7.01
CA PHE A 276 -11.12 8.05 -5.98
C PHE A 276 -11.40 6.62 -6.45
N ALA A 277 -12.46 6.40 -7.23
CA ALA A 277 -12.75 5.09 -7.79
C ALA A 277 -11.64 4.62 -8.74
N VAL A 278 -11.15 5.52 -9.62
CA VAL A 278 -10.04 5.23 -10.53
C VAL A 278 -8.75 4.94 -9.77
N VAL A 279 -8.42 5.76 -8.75
CA VAL A 279 -7.21 5.56 -7.93
C VAL A 279 -7.27 4.23 -7.17
N ASP A 280 -8.42 3.89 -6.60
CA ASP A 280 -8.59 2.61 -5.90
C ASP A 280 -8.45 1.42 -6.86
N PHE A 281 -8.96 1.55 -8.09
CA PHE A 281 -8.75 0.56 -9.16
C PHE A 281 -7.26 0.43 -9.50
N LEU A 282 -6.55 1.54 -9.74
CA LEU A 282 -5.10 1.52 -10.01
C LEU A 282 -4.31 0.88 -8.87
N ARG A 283 -4.71 1.09 -7.61
CA ARG A 283 -4.08 0.46 -6.45
C ARG A 283 -4.24 -1.07 -6.47
N VAL A 284 -5.41 -1.57 -6.83
CA VAL A 284 -5.68 -3.01 -6.99
C VAL A 284 -4.82 -3.58 -8.13
N GLY A 285 -4.72 -2.89 -9.26
CA GLY A 285 -3.89 -3.31 -10.40
C GLY A 285 -2.40 -3.38 -10.03
N ARG A 286 -1.90 -2.37 -9.31
CA ARG A 286 -0.52 -2.36 -8.77
C ARG A 286 -0.27 -3.57 -7.88
N PHE A 287 -1.24 -3.87 -7.01
CA PHE A 287 -1.15 -4.99 -6.09
C PHE A 287 -1.18 -6.34 -6.83
N ALA A 288 -2.02 -6.50 -7.85
CA ALA A 288 -2.02 -7.67 -8.73
C ALA A 288 -0.67 -7.86 -9.46
N GLY A 289 -0.05 -6.76 -9.90
CA GLY A 289 1.31 -6.78 -10.45
C GLY A 289 2.35 -7.32 -9.47
N TYR A 290 2.28 -6.92 -8.19
CA TYR A 290 3.16 -7.46 -7.16
C TYR A 290 2.92 -8.96 -6.90
N VAL A 291 1.66 -9.40 -6.88
CA VAL A 291 1.33 -10.83 -6.77
C VAL A 291 1.94 -11.62 -7.93
N TYR A 292 1.79 -11.14 -9.17
CA TYR A 292 2.41 -11.78 -10.33
C TYR A 292 3.94 -11.87 -10.22
N VAL A 293 4.61 -10.80 -9.78
CA VAL A 293 6.07 -10.83 -9.55
C VAL A 293 6.45 -11.84 -8.46
N SER A 294 5.63 -11.98 -7.42
CA SER A 294 5.88 -12.94 -6.33
C SER A 294 5.71 -14.39 -6.76
N CYS A 295 4.72 -14.69 -7.61
CA CYS A 295 4.55 -16.04 -8.16
C CYS A 295 5.71 -16.41 -9.09
N GLY A 296 6.21 -15.44 -9.86
CA GLY A 296 7.30 -15.64 -10.82
C GLY A 296 6.92 -16.55 -11.99
N PRO A 297 7.50 -16.33 -13.19
CA PRO A 297 7.64 -17.44 -14.12
C PRO A 297 8.60 -18.45 -13.49
N GLU A 298 8.20 -19.72 -13.46
CA GLU A 298 9.12 -20.83 -13.18
C GLU A 298 10.36 -20.61 -14.06
N PRO A 299 11.60 -20.69 -13.52
CA PRO A 299 12.78 -20.62 -14.37
C PRO A 299 12.55 -21.66 -15.46
N VAL A 300 12.46 -21.21 -16.72
CA VAL A 300 12.46 -22.14 -17.85
C VAL A 300 13.64 -23.04 -17.55
N PRO A 301 13.45 -24.36 -17.34
CA PRO A 301 14.58 -25.22 -17.08
C PRO A 301 15.55 -24.90 -18.20
N MET A 302 16.74 -24.41 -17.85
CA MET A 302 17.77 -24.23 -18.86
C MET A 302 17.80 -25.59 -19.53
N VAL A 303 17.34 -25.65 -20.78
CA VAL A 303 17.60 -26.82 -21.61
C VAL A 303 19.09 -26.99 -21.43
N PRO A 304 19.56 -28.12 -20.82
CA PRO A 304 20.98 -28.32 -20.62
C PRO A 304 21.61 -27.98 -21.94
N ALA A 305 22.55 -27.03 -21.95
CA ALA A 305 23.26 -26.66 -23.18
C ALA A 305 23.55 -27.99 -23.88
N PRO A 306 23.11 -28.18 -25.15
CA PRO A 306 23.20 -29.47 -25.81
C PRO A 306 24.57 -30.01 -25.50
N GLN A 307 24.64 -31.12 -24.75
CA GLN A 307 25.92 -31.73 -24.46
C GLN A 307 26.52 -31.96 -25.83
N LEU A 308 27.52 -31.15 -26.17
CA LEU A 308 28.29 -31.29 -27.38
C LEU A 308 28.91 -32.67 -27.23
N PHE A 309 28.24 -33.66 -27.82
CA PHE A 309 28.78 -34.98 -28.08
C PHE A 309 30.16 -34.74 -28.70
N GLY A 310 31.20 -35.09 -27.95
CA GLY A 310 32.59 -34.94 -28.40
C GLY A 310 33.41 -33.97 -27.55
N SER A 311 33.61 -34.29 -26.27
CA SER A 311 34.99 -34.18 -25.78
C SER A 311 35.78 -35.26 -26.54
N PRO A 312 36.84 -34.92 -27.31
CA PRO A 312 37.74 -35.95 -27.83
C PRO A 312 38.25 -36.78 -26.64
N PRO A 313 38.36 -38.10 -26.77
CA PRO A 313 38.81 -38.94 -25.69
C PRO A 313 40.17 -38.43 -25.22
N SER A 314 40.20 -37.93 -23.99
CA SER A 314 41.44 -37.74 -23.25
C SER A 314 42.06 -39.11 -23.10
N LEU A 315 43.03 -39.40 -23.99
CA LEU A 315 44.00 -40.46 -23.84
C LEU A 315 44.73 -40.24 -22.52
N THR A 316 44.19 -40.76 -21.43
CA THR A 316 44.99 -41.12 -20.26
C THR A 316 45.71 -42.42 -20.63
N PRO A 317 47.04 -42.43 -20.76
CA PRO A 317 47.80 -43.68 -20.88
C PRO A 317 47.80 -44.34 -19.50
N SER A 318 46.71 -45.02 -19.16
CA SER A 318 46.72 -45.97 -18.06
C SER A 318 47.23 -47.29 -18.61
N ALA A 319 48.56 -47.38 -18.72
CA ALA A 319 49.27 -48.62 -18.89
C ALA A 319 49.17 -49.41 -17.58
N ARG A 320 48.02 -50.05 -17.38
CA ARG A 320 47.91 -51.18 -16.45
C ARG A 320 47.38 -52.35 -17.26
N VAL A 321 48.35 -53.09 -17.79
CA VAL A 321 48.17 -54.43 -18.33
C VAL A 321 47.55 -55.26 -17.22
N ASP A 322 46.31 -55.68 -17.43
CA ASP A 322 45.64 -56.64 -16.58
C ASP A 322 46.25 -58.01 -16.89
N GLN A 323 47.13 -58.49 -16.01
CA GLN A 323 47.86 -59.76 -16.19
C GLN A 323 47.03 -60.99 -15.83
N ASP A 324 45.79 -60.79 -15.40
CA ASP A 324 44.94 -61.85 -14.89
C ASP A 324 43.87 -62.30 -15.90
N GLU A 325 43.89 -61.84 -17.16
CA GLU A 325 43.04 -62.43 -18.21
C GLU A 325 43.66 -63.76 -18.71
N PRO A 326 43.03 -64.91 -18.40
CA PRO A 326 43.50 -66.20 -18.87
C PRO A 326 43.25 -66.31 -20.37
N ILE A 327 44.35 -66.57 -21.08
CA ILE A 327 44.45 -66.85 -22.51
C ILE A 327 43.59 -68.09 -22.86
N LEU A 328 42.31 -67.89 -23.21
CA LEU A 328 41.53 -68.83 -24.01
C LEU A 328 41.72 -68.42 -25.49
N SER A 329 42.67 -68.97 -26.25
CA SER A 329 42.66 -70.33 -26.79
C SER A 329 41.24 -70.86 -27.00
N ASP A 330 40.66 -70.55 -28.17
CA ASP A 330 40.09 -71.60 -29.02
C ASP A 330 39.90 -71.15 -30.47
N LEU A 331 40.61 -71.89 -31.33
CA LEU A 331 40.45 -71.99 -32.77
C LEU A 331 39.15 -72.72 -33.08
N SER A 332 38.42 -72.29 -34.11
CA SER A 332 37.92 -73.27 -35.09
C SER A 332 38.08 -72.72 -36.50
N THR A 333 39.06 -73.27 -37.18
CA THR A 333 39.20 -73.29 -38.63
C THR A 333 37.98 -74.00 -39.22
N ASN A 334 37.28 -73.37 -40.16
CA ASN A 334 36.44 -74.10 -41.09
C ASN A 334 36.89 -73.80 -42.53
N PRO A 335 37.27 -74.82 -43.31
CA PRO A 335 37.58 -74.67 -44.72
C PRO A 335 36.35 -74.91 -45.60
N ILE A 336 36.52 -74.52 -46.87
CA ILE A 336 35.69 -74.70 -48.08
C ILE A 336 34.90 -73.45 -48.45
#